data_AF-L7M8J9-F1
#
_entry.id   AF-L7M8J9-F1
#
_cell.length_a   1.000
_cell.length_b   1.000
_cell.length_c   1.000
_cell.angle_alpha   90.00
_cell.angle_beta   90.00
_cell.angle_gamma   90.00
#
_symmetry.space_group_name_H-M   'P 1'
#
loop_
_entity.id
_entity.type
_entity.pdbx_description
1 polymer ?
#
loop_
_entity_poly.entity_id
_entity_poly.type
_entity_poly.pdbx_seq_one_letter_code
_entity_poly.pdbx_strand_id
1 'polypeptide(L)'
;MKSTRTFARKATAAVVTVACMLIVSLSTASGQDVDRCDPSSVMECYVTYMTVLWREEFKPSPEGEYDEEELKRGCSLIKEKFPCHQYLANCSEAVTGDHKIQERGYETLRNIMCDVNTLKESHSAIKCLNVEKMEECARTLAPTSNPQDAGKPPAPTLRCNKNPAEIACFDQAFNSSCPLSMTTTKAAVTRVVNAAALLKGCESSANAVVVSRGFLVMLVVPLIMSWLST
;
A
#
# COMPACT_ATOMS: atom_id res chain seq x y z
N MET A 1 30.84 -3.22 65.19
CA MET A 1 31.06 -3.27 63.72
C MET A 1 30.37 -4.49 63.06
N LYS A 2 29.02 -4.61 63.10
CA LYS A 2 28.27 -5.69 62.41
C LYS A 2 27.19 -5.18 61.42
N SER A 3 26.96 -3.86 61.35
CA SER A 3 25.80 -3.29 60.63
C SER A 3 26.04 -2.96 59.16
N THR A 4 27.30 -2.77 58.73
CA THR A 4 27.62 -2.28 57.37
C THR A 4 27.71 -3.39 56.31
N ARG A 5 28.03 -4.63 56.69
CA ARG A 5 28.14 -5.76 55.74
C ARG A 5 26.79 -6.26 55.22
N THR A 6 25.73 -6.13 56.01
CA THR A 6 24.38 -6.61 55.64
C THR A 6 23.68 -5.66 54.67
N PHE A 7 23.93 -4.36 54.78
CA PHE A 7 23.40 -3.33 53.88
C PHE A 7 24.02 -3.42 52.48
N ALA A 8 25.35 -3.63 52.41
CA ALA A 8 26.07 -3.79 51.15
C ALA A 8 25.62 -5.02 50.34
N ARG A 9 25.26 -6.14 50.99
CA ARG A 9 24.75 -7.35 50.32
C ARG A 9 23.33 -7.21 49.77
N LYS A 10 22.46 -6.43 50.43
CA LYS A 10 21.10 -6.16 49.94
C LYS A 10 21.10 -5.17 48.77
N ALA A 11 21.99 -4.18 48.80
CA ALA A 11 22.15 -3.23 47.72
C ALA A 11 22.68 -3.88 46.43
N THR A 12 23.65 -4.79 46.52
CA THR A 12 24.16 -5.52 45.34
C THR A 12 23.14 -6.50 44.76
N ALA A 13 22.37 -7.20 45.61
CA ALA A 13 21.31 -8.08 45.13
C ALA A 13 20.21 -7.33 44.36
N ALA A 14 19.80 -6.15 44.85
CA ALA A 14 18.81 -5.29 44.20
C ALA A 14 19.32 -4.70 42.87
N VAL A 15 20.59 -4.26 42.82
CA VAL A 15 21.20 -3.74 41.58
C VAL A 15 21.32 -4.84 40.52
N VAL A 16 21.68 -6.07 40.91
CA VAL A 16 21.77 -7.21 39.99
C VAL A 16 20.38 -7.65 39.49
N THR A 17 19.34 -7.63 40.34
CA THR A 17 17.98 -7.95 39.89
C THR A 17 17.41 -6.89 38.95
N VAL A 18 17.64 -5.61 39.22
CA VAL A 18 17.23 -4.51 38.31
C VAL A 18 18.01 -4.59 36.99
N ALA A 19 19.31 -4.86 37.01
CA ALA A 19 20.12 -5.04 35.81
C ALA A 19 19.67 -6.26 35.00
N CYS A 20 19.39 -7.41 35.64
CA CYS A 20 18.87 -8.58 34.95
C CYS A 20 17.46 -8.36 34.38
N MET A 21 16.57 -7.65 35.09
CA MET A 21 15.26 -7.29 34.54
C MET A 21 15.40 -6.36 33.33
N LEU A 22 16.27 -5.35 33.38
CA LEU A 22 16.54 -4.47 32.25
C LEU A 22 17.10 -5.23 31.04
N ILE A 23 18.04 -6.15 31.25
CA ILE A 23 18.62 -6.97 30.17
C ILE A 23 17.56 -7.91 29.56
N VAL A 24 16.69 -8.52 30.38
CA VAL A 24 15.59 -9.36 29.88
C VAL A 24 14.57 -8.53 29.11
N SER A 25 14.19 -7.34 29.59
CA SER A 25 13.29 -6.42 28.88
C SER A 25 13.87 -5.93 27.55
N LEU A 26 15.18 -5.63 27.50
CA LEU A 26 15.90 -5.26 26.27
C LEU A 26 15.95 -6.43 25.28
N SER A 27 16.13 -7.66 25.76
CA SER A 27 16.22 -8.86 24.92
C SER A 27 14.86 -9.27 24.35
N THR A 28 13.77 -9.11 25.11
CA THR A 28 12.41 -9.38 24.64
C THR A 28 11.89 -8.31 23.67
N ALA A 29 12.27 -7.05 23.87
CA ALA A 29 11.96 -5.98 22.92
C ALA A 29 12.70 -6.21 21.59
N SER A 30 13.98 -6.57 21.63
CA SER A 30 14.75 -6.83 20.40
C SER A 30 14.21 -7.99 19.56
N GLY A 31 13.63 -9.03 20.16
CA GLY A 31 13.08 -10.17 19.42
C GLY A 31 11.77 -9.87 18.70
N GLN A 32 10.85 -9.14 19.35
CA GLN A 32 9.57 -8.75 18.76
C GLN A 32 9.69 -7.55 17.81
N ASP A 33 10.65 -6.64 18.05
CA ASP A 33 10.87 -5.49 17.19
C ASP A 33 11.63 -5.86 15.90
N VAL A 34 12.52 -6.87 15.94
CA VAL A 34 13.18 -7.42 14.73
C VAL A 34 12.17 -8.03 13.77
N ASP A 35 11.17 -8.77 14.27
CA ASP A 35 10.15 -9.42 13.44
C ASP A 35 9.14 -8.41 12.83
N ARG A 36 8.89 -7.29 13.54
CA ARG A 36 8.00 -6.20 13.09
C ARG A 36 8.64 -5.28 12.04
N CYS A 37 9.97 -5.23 11.99
CA CYS A 37 10.73 -4.45 11.03
C CYS A 37 11.23 -5.28 9.83
N ASP A 38 10.89 -6.57 9.75
CA ASP A 38 11.11 -7.37 8.54
C ASP A 38 10.28 -6.81 7.37
N PRO A 39 10.86 -6.70 6.14
CA PRO A 39 10.17 -6.15 4.97
C PRO A 39 8.80 -6.78 4.66
N SER A 40 8.60 -8.07 4.97
CA SER A 40 7.32 -8.76 4.76
C SER A 40 6.26 -8.26 5.74
N SER A 41 6.62 -8.13 7.02
CA SER A 41 5.75 -7.56 8.06
C SER A 41 5.36 -6.12 7.74
N VAL A 42 6.32 -5.32 7.25
CA VAL A 42 6.03 -3.95 6.83
C VAL A 42 5.08 -3.91 5.63
N MET A 43 5.33 -4.76 4.63
CA MET A 43 4.45 -4.88 3.47
C MET A 43 3.02 -5.29 3.86
N GLU A 44 2.86 -6.30 4.71
CA GLU A 44 1.56 -6.75 5.19
C GLU A 44 0.81 -5.63 5.93
N CYS A 45 1.53 -4.85 6.72
CA CYS A 45 0.98 -3.69 7.40
C CYS A 45 0.36 -2.71 6.39
N TYR A 46 1.07 -2.31 5.34
CA TYR A 46 0.52 -1.43 4.30
C TYR A 46 -0.63 -2.06 3.51
N VAL A 47 -0.51 -3.33 3.11
CA VAL A 47 -1.56 -4.03 2.36
C VAL A 47 -2.86 -4.16 3.18
N THR A 48 -2.78 -4.13 4.52
CA THR A 48 -3.97 -4.12 5.39
C THR A 48 -4.88 -2.92 5.11
N TYR A 49 -4.35 -1.79 4.61
CA TYR A 49 -5.19 -0.66 4.21
C TYR A 49 -6.11 -0.97 3.01
N MET A 50 -5.87 -2.02 2.24
CA MET A 50 -6.81 -2.47 1.21
C MET A 50 -8.18 -2.83 1.80
N THR A 51 -8.24 -3.23 3.08
CA THR A 51 -9.51 -3.50 3.78
C THR A 51 -10.34 -2.24 4.01
N VAL A 52 -9.72 -1.06 4.00
CA VAL A 52 -10.42 0.24 4.15
C VAL A 52 -11.42 0.47 3.03
N LEU A 53 -11.11 0.02 1.81
CA LEU A 53 -11.99 0.12 0.65
C LEU A 53 -13.36 -0.54 0.87
N TRP A 54 -13.46 -1.46 1.83
CA TRP A 54 -14.66 -2.25 2.10
C TRP A 54 -15.41 -1.86 3.37
N ARG A 55 -14.91 -0.87 4.10
CA ARG A 55 -15.50 -0.40 5.36
C ARG A 55 -16.83 0.32 5.11
N GLU A 56 -17.77 0.17 6.04
CA GLU A 56 -19.12 0.75 5.93
C GLU A 56 -19.08 2.28 5.85
N GLU A 57 -18.15 2.93 6.55
CA GLU A 57 -17.98 4.40 6.58
C GLU A 57 -17.72 5.01 5.20
N PHE A 58 -17.29 4.20 4.23
CA PHE A 58 -17.00 4.63 2.87
C PHE A 58 -17.98 4.06 1.85
N LYS A 59 -19.08 3.44 2.29
CA LYS A 59 -20.13 2.98 1.39
C LYS A 59 -21.18 4.07 1.24
N PRO A 60 -21.54 4.42 0.00
CA PRO A 60 -22.67 5.30 -0.23
C PRO A 60 -23.96 4.55 0.08
N SER A 61 -24.98 5.31 0.45
CA SER A 61 -26.38 4.91 0.40
C SER A 61 -26.77 4.41 -1.01
N PRO A 62 -27.91 3.69 -1.15
CA PRO A 62 -28.45 3.30 -2.45
C PRO A 62 -28.57 4.45 -3.45
N GLU A 63 -28.87 5.66 -2.95
CA GLU A 63 -29.00 6.90 -3.71
C GLU A 63 -27.66 7.52 -4.13
N GLY A 64 -26.52 7.01 -3.62
CA GLY A 64 -25.18 7.51 -3.95
C GLY A 64 -24.63 8.56 -2.98
N GLU A 65 -25.36 8.87 -1.91
CA GLU A 65 -24.95 9.85 -0.90
C GLU A 65 -24.15 9.20 0.24
N TYR A 66 -23.26 9.98 0.84
CA TYR A 66 -22.41 9.55 1.96
C TYR A 66 -22.88 10.21 3.24
N ASP A 67 -22.87 9.46 4.34
CA ASP A 67 -23.03 10.05 5.66
C ASP A 67 -21.75 10.82 6.03
N GLU A 68 -21.86 12.13 6.23
CA GLU A 68 -20.71 13.00 6.49
C GLU A 68 -20.03 12.68 7.82
N GLU A 69 -20.78 12.28 8.85
CA GLU A 69 -20.24 11.96 10.17
C GLU A 69 -19.53 10.60 10.15
N GLU A 70 -20.10 9.60 9.48
CA GLU A 70 -19.43 8.32 9.29
C GLU A 70 -18.16 8.47 8.44
N LEU A 71 -18.22 9.22 7.34
CA LEU A 71 -17.06 9.49 6.50
C LEU A 71 -15.95 10.18 7.31
N LYS A 72 -16.30 11.20 8.09
CA LYS A 72 -15.36 11.91 8.97
C LYS A 72 -14.76 10.98 10.01
N ARG A 73 -15.56 10.11 10.63
CA ARG A 73 -15.09 9.10 11.59
C ARG A 73 -14.13 8.11 10.93
N GLY A 74 -14.49 7.57 9.77
CA GLY A 74 -13.63 6.68 8.98
C GLY A 74 -12.30 7.34 8.64
N CYS A 75 -12.34 8.61 8.25
CA CYS A 75 -11.15 9.39 7.91
C CYS A 75 -10.23 9.67 9.09
N SER A 76 -10.77 9.94 10.28
CA SER A 76 -9.97 10.05 11.50
C SER A 76 -9.23 8.75 11.78
N LEU A 77 -9.91 7.59 11.67
CA LEU A 77 -9.29 6.28 11.88
C LEU A 77 -8.18 5.95 10.87
N ILE A 78 -8.33 6.35 9.61
CA ILE A 78 -7.24 6.19 8.62
C ILE A 78 -6.06 7.08 9.00
N LYS A 79 -6.31 8.35 9.35
CA LYS A 79 -5.28 9.34 9.67
C LYS A 79 -4.47 8.97 10.92
N GLU A 80 -5.10 8.36 11.91
CA GLU A 80 -4.43 7.87 13.13
C GLU A 80 -3.45 6.71 12.87
N LYS A 81 -3.49 6.17 11.64
CA LYS A 81 -2.78 4.98 11.17
C LYS A 81 -3.12 3.71 11.96
N PHE A 82 -3.04 2.55 11.32
CA PHE A 82 -3.20 1.28 12.03
C PHE A 82 -2.06 1.04 13.02
N PRO A 83 -2.31 0.28 14.11
CA PRO A 83 -1.30 0.01 15.14
C PRO A 83 0.03 -0.49 14.56
N CYS A 84 0.00 -1.38 13.56
CA CYS A 84 1.22 -1.87 12.92
C CYS A 84 2.09 -0.73 12.35
N HIS A 85 1.50 0.32 11.79
CA HIS A 85 2.23 1.47 11.24
C HIS A 85 2.80 2.38 12.32
N GLN A 86 2.14 2.46 13.48
CA GLN A 86 2.68 3.20 14.62
C GLN A 86 3.97 2.53 15.13
N TYR A 87 4.04 1.19 15.08
CA TYR A 87 5.28 0.47 15.39
C TYR A 87 6.37 0.62 14.33
N LEU A 88 6.01 0.79 13.04
CA LEU A 88 7.01 1.04 11.98
C LEU A 88 7.84 2.31 12.21
N ALA A 89 7.30 3.29 12.94
CA ALA A 89 8.05 4.50 13.31
C ALA A 89 9.31 4.20 14.16
N ASN A 90 9.38 3.02 14.78
CA ASN A 90 10.51 2.58 15.58
C ASN A 90 11.55 1.77 14.77
N CYS A 91 11.26 1.44 13.50
CA CYS A 91 12.21 0.76 12.63
C CYS A 91 13.32 1.71 12.17
N SER A 92 14.46 1.16 11.76
CA SER A 92 15.58 1.98 11.27
C SER A 92 15.21 2.78 10.01
N GLU A 93 15.94 3.86 9.75
CA GLU A 93 15.73 4.68 8.55
C GLU A 93 15.95 3.90 7.25
N ALA A 94 16.83 2.89 7.27
CA ALA A 94 17.01 1.98 6.14
C ALA A 94 15.71 1.21 5.83
N VAL A 95 15.09 0.62 6.85
CA VAL A 95 13.82 -0.12 6.69
C VAL A 95 12.70 0.84 6.27
N THR A 96 12.52 1.96 6.98
CA THR A 96 11.43 2.90 6.65
C THR A 96 11.63 3.61 5.31
N GLY A 97 12.89 3.84 4.89
CA GLY A 97 13.26 4.40 3.60
C GLY A 97 12.91 3.50 2.41
N ASP A 98 12.98 2.18 2.58
CA ASP A 98 12.63 1.19 1.56
C ASP A 98 11.11 1.09 1.32
N HIS A 99 10.29 1.71 2.19
CA HIS A 99 8.82 1.67 2.10
C HIS A 99 8.16 2.97 1.63
N LYS A 100 8.94 3.89 1.04
CA LYS A 100 8.43 5.15 0.49
C LYS A 100 7.37 4.96 -0.60
N ILE A 101 7.41 3.86 -1.34
CA ILE A 101 6.38 3.55 -2.36
C ILE A 101 5.04 3.26 -1.68
N GLN A 102 5.06 2.44 -0.65
CA GLN A 102 3.88 2.03 0.10
C GLN A 102 3.28 3.19 0.90
N GLU A 103 4.10 4.04 1.53
CA GLU A 103 3.63 5.24 2.22
C GLU A 103 2.93 6.20 1.23
N ARG A 104 3.47 6.39 0.02
CA ARG A 104 2.77 7.14 -1.04
C ARG A 104 1.45 6.49 -1.44
N GLY A 105 1.38 5.16 -1.48
CA GLY A 105 0.15 4.42 -1.71
C GLY A 105 -0.89 4.66 -0.63
N TYR A 106 -0.48 4.61 0.65
CA TYR A 106 -1.31 4.93 1.80
C TYR A 106 -1.84 6.36 1.74
N GLU A 107 -0.97 7.35 1.50
CA GLU A 107 -1.37 8.75 1.39
C GLU A 107 -2.36 8.97 0.24
N THR A 108 -2.10 8.36 -0.92
CA THR A 108 -2.98 8.44 -2.08
C THR A 108 -4.34 7.82 -1.77
N LEU A 109 -4.37 6.62 -1.19
CA LEU A 109 -5.61 5.96 -0.81
C LEU A 109 -6.38 6.81 0.22
N ARG A 110 -5.71 7.27 1.28
CA ARG A 110 -6.31 8.15 2.29
C ARG A 110 -6.93 9.38 1.65
N ASN A 111 -6.23 10.03 0.72
CA ASN A 111 -6.75 11.22 0.05
C ASN A 111 -7.97 10.92 -0.82
N ILE A 112 -7.99 9.79 -1.53
CA ILE A 112 -9.17 9.33 -2.29
C ILE A 112 -10.36 9.09 -1.36
N MET A 113 -10.14 8.36 -0.26
CA MET A 113 -11.21 7.98 0.67
C MET A 113 -11.72 9.16 1.50
N CYS A 114 -10.88 10.16 1.76
CA CYS A 114 -11.22 11.28 2.64
C CYS A 114 -11.59 12.58 1.94
N ASP A 115 -11.55 12.60 0.61
CA ASP A 115 -12.16 13.65 -0.18
C ASP A 115 -13.48 13.13 -0.75
N VAL A 116 -14.61 13.62 -0.23
CA VAL A 116 -15.95 13.11 -0.59
C VAL A 116 -16.22 13.18 -2.10
N ASN A 117 -15.67 14.21 -2.77
CA ASN A 117 -15.86 14.37 -4.22
C ASN A 117 -15.09 13.31 -5.00
N THR A 118 -13.83 13.08 -4.65
CA THR A 118 -12.98 12.04 -5.25
C THR A 118 -13.55 10.65 -4.96
N LEU A 119 -14.05 10.41 -3.75
CA LEU A 119 -14.67 9.15 -3.38
C LEU A 119 -15.95 8.89 -4.19
N LYS A 120 -16.84 9.89 -4.29
CA LYS A 120 -18.05 9.85 -5.13
C LYS A 120 -17.71 9.58 -6.60
N GLU A 121 -16.71 10.28 -7.14
CA GLU A 121 -16.22 10.10 -8.51
C GLU A 121 -15.73 8.66 -8.73
N SER A 122 -14.87 8.16 -7.83
CA SER A 122 -14.32 6.82 -7.90
C SER A 122 -15.41 5.74 -7.83
N HIS A 123 -16.36 5.84 -6.91
CA HIS A 123 -17.47 4.89 -6.83
C HIS A 123 -18.39 4.93 -8.06
N SER A 124 -18.72 6.12 -8.55
CA SER A 124 -19.53 6.26 -9.77
C SER A 124 -18.81 5.67 -10.98
N ALA A 125 -17.50 5.88 -11.10
CA ALA A 125 -16.69 5.30 -12.16
C ALA A 125 -16.62 3.77 -12.09
N ILE A 126 -16.43 3.19 -10.90
CA ILE A 126 -16.39 1.73 -10.72
C ILE A 126 -17.72 1.09 -11.11
N LYS A 127 -18.86 1.72 -10.79
CA LYS A 127 -20.20 1.27 -11.22
C LYS A 127 -20.38 1.23 -12.74
N CYS A 128 -19.55 1.94 -13.49
CA CYS A 128 -19.58 1.93 -14.95
C CYS A 128 -18.79 0.76 -15.58
N LEU A 129 -18.23 -0.13 -14.77
CA LEU A 129 -17.55 -1.33 -15.23
C LEU A 129 -18.44 -2.56 -15.10
N ASN A 130 -18.40 -3.41 -16.11
CA ASN A 130 -18.84 -4.79 -15.98
C ASN A 130 -17.72 -5.60 -15.31
N VAL A 131 -17.92 -5.94 -14.04
CA VAL A 131 -16.92 -6.64 -13.21
C VAL A 131 -16.58 -8.02 -13.79
N GLU A 132 -17.56 -8.75 -14.31
CA GLU A 132 -17.34 -10.09 -14.89
C GLU A 132 -16.40 -10.03 -16.10
N LYS A 133 -16.63 -9.08 -17.02
CA LYS A 133 -15.76 -8.85 -18.19
C LYS A 133 -14.36 -8.40 -17.78
N MET A 134 -14.28 -7.56 -16.76
CA MET A 134 -13.00 -7.10 -16.22
C MET A 134 -12.18 -8.28 -15.68
N GLU A 135 -12.81 -9.14 -14.87
CA GLU A 135 -12.17 -10.33 -14.31
C GLU A 135 -11.77 -11.34 -15.37
N GLU A 136 -12.64 -11.60 -16.35
CA GLU A 136 -12.35 -12.53 -17.45
C GLU A 136 -11.14 -12.08 -18.27
N CYS A 137 -11.10 -10.79 -18.63
CA CYS A 137 -9.95 -10.22 -19.33
C CYS A 137 -8.68 -10.27 -18.47
N ALA A 138 -8.76 -9.88 -17.19
CA ALA A 138 -7.61 -9.86 -16.29
C ALA A 138 -7.02 -11.27 -16.07
N ARG A 139 -7.88 -12.30 -15.96
CA ARG A 139 -7.45 -13.71 -15.88
C ARG A 139 -6.68 -14.16 -17.13
N THR A 140 -7.01 -13.63 -18.30
CA THR A 140 -6.33 -13.96 -19.56
C THR A 140 -4.95 -13.31 -19.65
N LEU A 141 -4.84 -12.05 -19.24
CA LEU A 141 -3.58 -11.29 -19.29
C LEU A 141 -2.60 -11.64 -18.16
N ALA A 142 -3.12 -12.00 -17.00
CA ALA A 142 -2.36 -12.38 -15.82
C ALA A 142 -2.93 -13.66 -15.20
N PRO A 143 -2.72 -14.83 -15.84
CA PRO A 143 -3.20 -16.10 -15.29
C PRO A 143 -2.69 -16.27 -13.85
N THR A 144 -3.62 -16.46 -12.93
CA THR A 144 -3.32 -16.58 -11.51
C THR A 144 -2.62 -17.91 -11.25
N SER A 145 -1.29 -17.90 -11.30
CA SER A 145 -0.37 -18.96 -10.88
C SER A 145 -0.51 -20.30 -11.64
N ASN A 146 0.63 -20.92 -11.91
CA ASN A 146 0.66 -22.30 -12.39
C ASN A 146 0.01 -23.20 -11.31
N PRO A 147 -0.72 -24.29 -11.64
CA PRO A 147 -1.25 -25.21 -10.62
C PRO A 147 -0.18 -25.76 -9.66
N GLN A 148 1.09 -25.77 -10.09
CA GLN A 148 2.27 -26.12 -9.29
C GLN A 148 2.67 -25.08 -8.23
N ASP A 149 2.07 -23.90 -8.24
CA ASP A 149 2.29 -22.81 -7.29
C ASP A 149 1.14 -22.68 -6.27
N ALA A 150 0.15 -23.59 -6.31
CA ALA A 150 -0.91 -23.66 -5.33
C ALA A 150 -0.31 -23.82 -3.91
N GLY A 151 -0.65 -22.89 -3.00
CA GLY A 151 -0.15 -22.87 -1.64
C GLY A 151 1.19 -22.14 -1.42
N LYS A 152 1.86 -21.67 -2.47
CA LYS A 152 3.03 -20.77 -2.33
C LYS A 152 2.55 -19.32 -2.27
N PRO A 153 3.19 -18.45 -1.47
CA PRO A 153 2.93 -17.02 -1.52
C PRO A 153 3.14 -16.52 -2.96
N PRO A 154 2.22 -15.73 -3.53
CA PRO A 154 2.39 -15.21 -4.88
C PRO A 154 3.70 -14.42 -4.92
N ALA A 155 4.56 -14.74 -5.90
CA ALA A 155 5.81 -14.04 -6.12
C ALA A 155 5.56 -12.52 -6.18
N PRO A 156 6.50 -11.67 -5.73
CA PRO A 156 6.34 -10.21 -5.78
C PRO A 156 5.92 -9.69 -7.17
N THR A 157 6.40 -10.36 -8.23
CA THR A 157 6.04 -10.09 -9.63
C THR A 157 4.54 -10.33 -9.93
N LEU A 158 3.93 -11.38 -9.38
CA LEU A 158 2.48 -11.64 -9.48
C LEU A 158 1.65 -10.58 -8.76
N ARG A 159 2.16 -9.98 -7.67
CA ARG A 159 1.46 -8.93 -6.92
C ARG A 159 1.35 -7.63 -7.72
N CYS A 160 2.34 -7.33 -8.57
CA CYS A 160 2.39 -6.12 -9.38
C CYS A 160 1.76 -6.25 -10.76
N ASN A 161 1.71 -7.46 -11.35
CA ASN A 161 1.18 -7.68 -12.70
C ASN A 161 -0.36 -7.57 -12.80
N LYS A 162 -1.09 -7.68 -11.69
CA LYS A 162 -2.56 -7.58 -11.70
C LYS A 162 -3.07 -6.18 -12.04
N ASN A 163 -2.42 -5.12 -11.56
CA ASN A 163 -2.92 -3.75 -11.72
C ASN A 163 -2.80 -3.24 -13.18
N PRO A 164 -1.69 -3.50 -13.92
CA PRO A 164 -1.63 -3.22 -15.36
C PRO A 164 -2.63 -4.03 -16.18
N ALA A 165 -2.91 -5.28 -15.80
CA ALA A 165 -3.91 -6.11 -16.48
C ALA A 165 -5.32 -5.53 -16.29
N GLU A 166 -5.68 -5.11 -15.07
CA GLU A 166 -6.94 -4.40 -14.78
C GLU A 166 -7.07 -3.14 -15.65
N ILE A 167 -6.04 -2.28 -15.71
CA ILE A 167 -6.08 -1.07 -16.56
C ILE A 167 -6.19 -1.41 -18.06
N ALA A 168 -5.50 -2.45 -18.52
CA ALA A 168 -5.56 -2.91 -19.91
C ALA A 168 -6.95 -3.45 -20.29
N CYS A 169 -7.66 -4.04 -19.33
CA CYS A 169 -9.00 -4.60 -19.51
C CYS A 169 -10.13 -3.58 -19.40
N PHE A 170 -9.81 -2.33 -19.04
CA PHE A 170 -10.80 -1.28 -18.84
C PHE A 170 -11.72 -1.09 -20.04
N ASP A 171 -11.14 -0.98 -21.25
CA ASP A 171 -11.92 -0.65 -22.46
C ASP A 171 -12.93 -1.76 -22.81
N GLN A 172 -12.63 -3.02 -22.46
CA GLN A 172 -13.53 -4.17 -22.64
C GLN A 172 -14.60 -4.25 -21.55
N ALA A 173 -14.27 -3.80 -20.33
CA ALA A 173 -15.18 -3.79 -19.20
C ALA A 173 -16.09 -2.56 -19.15
N PHE A 174 -15.74 -1.47 -19.82
CA PHE A 174 -16.52 -0.23 -19.80
C PHE A 174 -17.94 -0.44 -20.37
N ASN A 175 -18.94 -0.09 -19.58
CA ASN A 175 -20.33 -0.08 -20.02
C ASN A 175 -20.61 1.19 -20.85
N SER A 176 -20.83 1.03 -22.15
CA SER A 176 -21.11 2.15 -23.06
C SER A 176 -22.40 2.92 -22.73
N SER A 177 -23.30 2.35 -21.92
CA SER A 177 -24.51 3.03 -21.44
C SER A 177 -24.29 3.83 -20.16
N CYS A 178 -23.06 3.86 -19.63
CA CYS A 178 -22.71 4.67 -18.46
C CYS A 178 -22.89 6.17 -18.75
N PRO A 179 -23.41 6.95 -17.78
CA PRO A 179 -23.56 8.40 -17.93
C PRO A 179 -22.22 9.16 -17.91
N LEU A 180 -21.17 8.57 -17.34
CA LEU A 180 -19.81 9.14 -17.35
C LEU A 180 -19.09 8.79 -18.66
N SER A 181 -18.24 9.71 -19.11
CA SER A 181 -17.39 9.44 -20.28
C SER A 181 -16.39 8.31 -19.98
N MET A 182 -15.99 7.57 -21.01
CA MET A 182 -14.97 6.52 -20.91
C MET A 182 -13.66 7.10 -20.35
N THR A 183 -13.25 8.28 -20.80
CA THR A 183 -12.01 8.95 -20.36
C THR A 183 -12.06 9.32 -18.87
N THR A 184 -13.15 9.93 -18.42
CA THR A 184 -13.36 10.29 -17.00
C THR A 184 -13.34 9.04 -16.12
N THR A 185 -14.07 8.01 -16.55
CA THR A 185 -14.16 6.74 -15.83
C THR A 185 -12.80 6.06 -15.74
N LYS A 186 -12.04 6.01 -16.85
CA LYS A 186 -10.70 5.40 -16.90
C LYS A 186 -9.72 6.12 -15.98
N ALA A 187 -9.76 7.45 -15.95
CA ALA A 187 -8.90 8.23 -15.07
C ALA A 187 -9.19 7.95 -13.59
N ALA A 188 -10.46 7.94 -13.19
CA ALA A 188 -10.88 7.67 -11.82
C ALA A 188 -10.52 6.23 -11.36
N VAL A 189 -10.78 5.22 -12.20
CA VAL A 189 -10.43 3.82 -11.92
C VAL A 189 -8.91 3.64 -11.85
N THR A 190 -8.18 4.21 -12.82
CA THR A 190 -6.71 4.15 -12.83
C THR A 190 -6.10 4.78 -11.58
N ARG A 191 -6.69 5.85 -11.05
CA ARG A 191 -6.26 6.49 -9.79
C ARG A 191 -6.34 5.51 -8.62
N VAL A 192 -7.45 4.80 -8.47
CA VAL A 192 -7.67 3.80 -7.41
C VAL A 192 -6.73 2.60 -7.59
N VAL A 193 -6.66 2.05 -8.80
CA VAL A 193 -5.81 0.89 -9.11
C VAL A 193 -4.32 1.20 -8.88
N ASN A 194 -3.86 2.40 -9.24
CA ASN A 194 -2.49 2.82 -8.96
C ASN A 194 -2.22 3.04 -7.46
N ALA A 195 -3.18 3.58 -6.69
CA ALA A 195 -3.04 3.69 -5.24
C ALA A 195 -2.88 2.30 -4.59
N ALA A 196 -3.70 1.34 -5.01
CA ALA A 196 -3.62 -0.06 -4.58
C ALA A 196 -2.30 -0.73 -5.01
N ALA A 197 -1.77 -0.39 -6.19
CA ALA A 197 -0.47 -0.86 -6.67
C ALA A 197 0.67 -0.37 -5.77
N LEU A 198 0.69 0.93 -5.45
CA LEU A 198 1.69 1.54 -4.58
C LEU A 198 1.67 0.91 -3.18
N LEU A 199 0.49 0.63 -2.61
CA LEU A 199 0.36 -0.08 -1.32
C LEU A 199 1.00 -1.47 -1.32
N LYS A 200 0.99 -2.16 -2.46
CA LYS A 200 1.66 -3.46 -2.66
C LYS A 200 3.17 -3.32 -2.94
N GLY A 201 3.71 -2.10 -2.89
CA GLY A 201 5.10 -1.77 -3.22
C GLY A 201 5.43 -1.77 -4.70
N CYS A 202 4.41 -1.75 -5.57
CA CYS A 202 4.60 -1.72 -7.01
C CYS A 202 4.75 -0.28 -7.49
N GLU A 203 5.65 -0.04 -8.45
CA GLU A 203 5.65 1.25 -9.13
C GLU A 203 4.32 1.45 -9.88
N SER A 204 3.79 2.66 -9.83
CA SER A 204 2.57 3.03 -10.57
C SER A 204 2.77 2.78 -12.07
N SER A 205 1.73 2.31 -12.75
CA SER A 205 1.71 2.18 -14.21
C SER A 205 2.04 3.49 -14.92
N ALA A 206 1.75 4.64 -14.31
CA ALA A 206 2.14 5.95 -14.81
C ALA A 206 3.66 6.18 -14.79
N ASN A 207 4.38 5.63 -13.82
CA ASN A 207 5.84 5.74 -13.75
C ASN A 207 6.53 4.78 -14.74
N ALA A 208 5.93 3.63 -15.04
CA ALA A 208 6.42 2.75 -16.12
C ALA A 208 6.42 3.46 -17.49
N VAL A 209 5.44 4.37 -17.73
CA VAL A 209 5.40 5.22 -18.93
C VAL A 209 6.45 6.34 -18.89
N VAL A 210 6.78 6.88 -17.71
CA VAL A 210 7.82 7.92 -17.56
C VAL A 210 9.22 7.34 -17.74
N VAL A 211 9.48 6.13 -17.24
CA VAL A 211 10.76 5.43 -17.46
C VAL A 211 10.93 5.04 -18.94
N SER A 212 9.87 4.59 -19.61
CA SER A 212 9.94 4.29 -21.05
C SER A 212 10.08 5.56 -21.91
N ARG A 213 9.46 6.67 -21.52
CA ARG A 213 9.66 7.98 -22.19
C ARG A 213 11.06 8.56 -21.95
N GLY A 214 11.63 8.40 -20.76
CA GLY A 214 13.02 8.78 -20.47
C GLY A 214 14.04 7.98 -21.29
N PHE A 215 13.79 6.68 -21.48
CA PHE A 215 14.62 5.83 -22.33
C PHE A 215 14.47 6.15 -23.84
N LEU A 216 13.26 6.47 -24.30
CA LEU A 216 13.03 6.88 -25.68
C LEU A 216 13.66 8.26 -25.99
N VAL A 217 13.63 9.21 -25.07
CA VAL A 217 14.31 10.51 -25.26
C VAL A 217 15.84 10.34 -25.27
N MET A 218 16.40 9.44 -24.46
CA MET A 218 17.84 9.11 -24.50
C MET A 218 18.29 8.35 -25.75
N LEU A 219 17.38 7.63 -26.44
CA LEU A 219 17.70 6.94 -27.70
C LEU A 219 17.53 7.84 -28.94
N VAL A 220 16.62 8.82 -28.89
CA VAL A 220 16.35 9.72 -30.03
C VAL A 220 17.38 10.83 -30.15
N VAL A 221 17.92 11.35 -29.03
CA VAL A 221 18.94 12.42 -29.05
C VAL A 221 20.25 12.01 -29.77
N PRO A 222 20.85 10.82 -29.54
CA PRO A 222 22.05 10.44 -30.28
C PRO A 222 21.78 10.12 -31.77
N LEU A 223 20.57 9.66 -32.13
CA LEU A 223 20.20 9.43 -33.53
C LEU A 223 20.01 10.73 -34.32
N ILE A 224 19.43 11.76 -33.70
CA ILE A 224 19.31 13.10 -34.31
C ILE A 224 20.69 13.78 -34.41
N MET A 225 21.52 13.64 -33.38
CA MET A 225 22.88 14.22 -33.39
C MET A 225 23.80 13.54 -34.41
N SER A 226 23.64 12.24 -34.67
CA SER A 226 24.38 11.51 -35.70
C SER A 226 23.98 11.91 -37.13
N TRP A 227 22.75 12.39 -37.34
CA TRP A 227 22.28 12.85 -38.65
C TRP A 227 22.69 14.29 -38.98
N LEU A 228 22.95 15.11 -37.96
CA LEU A 228 23.40 16.50 -38.12
C LEU A 228 24.92 16.64 -38.32
N SER A 229 25.68 15.56 -38.14
CA SER A 229 27.14 15.52 -38.32
C SER A 229 27.60 14.84 -39.62
N THR A 230 26.70 14.62 -40.58
CA THR A 230 27.02 14.08 -41.92
C THR A 230 26.63 15.09 -43.00
#